data_AF-A0A2C6Y1G6-F1
#
_entry.id   AF-A0A2C6Y1G6-F1
#
_cell.length_a   1.000
_cell.length_b   1.000
_cell.length_c   1.000
_cell.angle_alpha   90.00
_cell.angle_beta   90.00
_cell.angle_gamma   90.00
#
_symmetry.space_group_name_H-M   'P 1'
#
loop_
_entity.id
_entity.type
_entity.pdbx_description
1 polymer ?
#
loop_
_entity_poly.entity_id
_entity_poly.type
_entity_poly.pdbx_seq_one_letter_code
_entity_poly.pdbx_strand_id
1 'polypeptide(L)'
;MRSARNGAARGIRFADFDHTLFACNSTELFIASCKPVLLVAVLDLLIRRCVPWQLVGLQQWFRLRDFACCFCILLLMPWNLLIWRRAAPGLYARLESAAVAERLRRADPRDVVIVSFGMTFVIRHLLRGSPWQDCRLIATPWLPGWRHFRSGKLHLVAPHFSAAEIARAWFITDSRDDGDLLAAVGEGELITPQGEPFRASERLYLPLRYTAAAKYTRSYVLDQILLVDILLLALSLGTSPDALLAALCCVPFLTLSLMCVYEIGYYENDMVAARKEKSPTLRCEAANFRDFPIEPNAWIWAAASGAAGLAMAHGMGLLGPLGLGLGGACWAAMLLAQRAVFYLYNRRTPKSRMLLYPVLNMLKFAPVFVLMPPTKLGVVLALSQVMTMWAVYITYRHGGDHTKIRKESLRLVLFGIGVVLLLSSAPLAGLGGGFQLGMITAWLLLRLGKAPILAARARRRPEGSLLVARQGS
;
A
#
# COMPACT_ATOMS: atom_id res chain seq x y z
N MET A 1 -4.25 -26.66 -29.57
CA MET A 1 -3.06 -27.52 -29.78
C MET A 1 -2.84 -27.69 -31.27
N ARG A 2 -2.05 -26.80 -31.89
CA ARG A 2 -1.59 -26.97 -33.28
C ARG A 2 -0.17 -27.51 -33.24
N SER A 3 0.02 -28.59 -33.98
CA SER A 3 1.24 -29.36 -34.16
C SER A 3 2.48 -28.49 -34.41
N ALA A 4 3.55 -28.76 -33.66
CA ALA A 4 4.86 -28.18 -33.83
C ALA A 4 5.46 -28.61 -35.18
N ARG A 5 5.37 -27.72 -36.18
CA ARG A 5 6.10 -27.89 -37.44
C ARG A 5 7.58 -27.58 -37.18
N ASN A 6 8.40 -28.63 -37.20
CA ASN A 6 9.87 -28.58 -37.22
C ASN A 6 10.41 -28.05 -38.56
N GLY A 7 10.08 -26.80 -38.91
CA GLY A 7 10.76 -26.07 -39.96
C GLY A 7 11.74 -25.09 -39.30
N ALA A 8 13.03 -25.42 -39.28
CA ALA A 8 14.09 -24.51 -38.85
C ALA A 8 14.25 -23.37 -39.86
N ALA A 9 13.28 -22.45 -39.90
CA ALA A 9 13.43 -21.19 -40.62
C ALA A 9 14.48 -20.35 -39.87
N ARG A 10 15.55 -19.96 -40.56
CA ARG A 10 16.56 -18.98 -40.15
C ARG A 10 15.94 -17.58 -40.05
N GLY A 11 15.01 -17.39 -39.12
CA GLY A 11 14.29 -16.14 -38.90
C GLY A 11 14.68 -15.50 -37.56
N ILE A 12 14.58 -14.17 -37.50
CA ILE A 12 14.73 -13.39 -36.28
C ILE A 12 13.67 -13.81 -35.27
N ARG A 13 14.06 -13.89 -34.00
CA ARG A 13 13.18 -14.24 -32.88
C ARG A 13 13.10 -13.06 -31.93
N PHE A 14 11.94 -12.41 -31.89
CA PHE A 14 11.63 -11.41 -30.90
C PHE A 14 11.17 -12.11 -29.61
N ALA A 15 11.64 -11.64 -28.47
CA ALA A 15 11.17 -12.10 -27.16
C ALA A 15 10.87 -10.91 -26.26
N ASP A 16 9.69 -10.90 -25.63
CA ASP A 16 9.46 -10.00 -24.51
C ASP A 16 10.36 -10.38 -23.32
N PHE A 17 10.68 -9.39 -22.51
CA PHE A 17 11.53 -9.56 -21.34
C PHE A 17 10.73 -9.83 -20.07
N ASP A 18 9.99 -8.83 -19.59
CA ASP A 18 9.29 -8.90 -18.30
C ASP A 18 8.13 -9.90 -18.39
N HIS A 19 7.99 -10.75 -17.38
CA HIS A 19 7.01 -11.86 -17.34
C HIS A 19 7.05 -12.85 -18.52
N THR A 20 8.05 -12.76 -19.40
CA THR A 20 8.28 -13.70 -20.51
C THR A 20 9.63 -14.39 -20.36
N LEU A 21 10.74 -13.75 -20.77
CA LEU A 21 12.09 -14.31 -20.58
C LEU A 21 12.54 -14.22 -19.11
N PHE A 22 12.13 -13.15 -18.42
CA PHE A 22 12.37 -12.89 -17.01
C PHE A 22 11.05 -13.00 -16.26
N ALA A 23 10.93 -13.93 -15.32
CA ALA A 23 9.70 -14.29 -14.62
C ALA A 23 9.24 -13.26 -13.56
N CYS A 24 9.55 -11.99 -13.78
CA CYS A 24 9.24 -10.87 -12.89
C CYS A 24 9.25 -9.56 -13.68
N ASN A 25 8.66 -8.52 -13.12
CA ASN A 25 8.77 -7.17 -13.66
C ASN A 25 10.11 -6.55 -13.25
N SER A 26 11.02 -6.34 -14.21
CA SER A 26 12.36 -5.80 -13.98
C SER A 26 12.36 -4.38 -13.38
N THR A 27 11.38 -3.55 -13.75
CA THR A 27 11.26 -2.18 -13.26
C THR A 27 10.86 -2.16 -11.78
N GLU A 28 9.85 -2.96 -11.41
CA GLU A 28 9.44 -3.11 -10.01
C GLU A 28 10.58 -3.70 -9.17
N LEU A 29 11.29 -4.70 -9.70
CA LEU A 29 12.40 -5.33 -8.99
C LEU A 29 13.58 -4.35 -8.78
N PHE A 30 13.88 -3.51 -9.76
CA PHE A 30 14.86 -2.44 -9.63
C PHE A 30 14.49 -1.47 -8.50
N ILE A 31 13.24 -0.95 -8.52
CA ILE A 31 12.76 -0.02 -7.49
C ILE A 31 12.82 -0.66 -6.09
N ALA A 32 12.39 -1.92 -5.95
CA ALA A 32 12.44 -2.65 -4.68
C ALA A 32 13.87 -2.87 -4.14
N SER A 33 14.87 -2.89 -5.03
CA SER A 33 16.27 -3.11 -4.69
C SER A 33 17.02 -1.83 -4.30
N CYS A 34 16.42 -0.66 -4.55
CA CYS A 34 17.07 0.64 -4.33
C CYS A 34 17.18 1.00 -2.83
N LYS A 35 18.20 1.82 -2.50
CA LYS A 35 18.56 2.29 -1.17
C LYS A 35 18.88 3.80 -1.16
N PRO A 36 18.60 4.51 -0.04
CA PRO A 36 17.89 4.04 1.15
C PRO A 36 16.41 3.77 0.90
N VAL A 37 15.90 2.66 1.47
CA VAL A 37 14.52 2.15 1.24
C VAL A 37 13.47 3.20 1.56
N LEU A 38 13.69 3.99 2.63
CA LEU A 38 12.77 5.02 3.07
C LEU A 38 12.54 6.09 1.99
N LEU A 39 13.61 6.63 1.42
CA LEU A 39 13.52 7.67 0.40
C LEU A 39 12.86 7.12 -0.87
N VAL A 40 13.19 5.87 -1.24
CA VAL A 40 12.57 5.18 -2.38
C VAL A 40 11.07 4.99 -2.16
N ALA A 41 10.64 4.60 -0.95
CA ALA A 41 9.22 4.44 -0.61
C ALA A 41 8.45 5.76 -0.70
N VAL A 42 9.07 6.88 -0.30
CA VAL A 42 8.50 8.23 -0.43
C VAL A 42 8.41 8.65 -1.90
N LEU A 43 9.45 8.44 -2.71
CA LEU A 43 9.41 8.75 -4.14
C LEU A 43 8.36 7.90 -4.88
N ASP A 44 8.29 6.60 -4.58
CA ASP A 44 7.27 5.69 -5.09
C ASP A 44 5.85 6.22 -4.77
N LEU A 45 5.61 6.66 -3.54
CA LEU A 45 4.34 7.28 -3.15
C LEU A 45 4.06 8.56 -3.96
N LEU A 46 4.97 9.53 -3.91
CA LEU A 46 4.77 10.85 -4.52
C LEU A 46 4.55 10.72 -6.03
N ILE A 47 5.44 10.01 -6.70
CA ILE A 47 5.41 9.87 -8.15
C ILE A 47 4.21 9.03 -8.55
N ARG A 48 3.99 7.84 -7.98
CA ARG A 48 2.96 6.94 -8.50
C ARG A 48 1.54 7.22 -8.00
N ARG A 49 1.39 7.93 -6.87
CA ARG A 49 0.07 8.19 -6.26
C ARG A 49 -0.33 9.65 -6.24
N CYS A 50 0.60 10.58 -6.08
CA CYS A 50 0.26 12.00 -5.97
C CYS A 50 0.25 12.71 -7.32
N VAL A 51 1.05 12.27 -8.29
CA VAL A 51 1.02 12.83 -9.65
C VAL A 51 -0.20 12.30 -10.42
N PRO A 52 -1.06 13.19 -10.98
CA PRO A 52 -2.25 12.78 -11.72
C PRO A 52 -1.92 12.40 -13.17
N TRP A 53 -1.19 11.31 -13.37
CA TRP A 53 -0.69 10.88 -14.70
C TRP A 53 -1.74 10.76 -15.80
N GLN A 54 -3.00 10.53 -15.43
CA GLN A 54 -4.12 10.49 -16.37
C GLN A 54 -4.31 11.81 -17.12
N LEU A 55 -3.90 12.95 -16.54
CA LEU A 55 -3.98 14.27 -17.15
C LEU A 55 -2.92 14.50 -18.25
N VAL A 56 -1.92 13.61 -18.37
CA VAL A 56 -0.88 13.72 -19.40
C VAL A 56 -1.42 13.33 -20.79
N GLY A 57 -2.61 12.72 -20.87
CA GLY A 57 -3.24 12.37 -22.15
C GLY A 57 -2.55 11.23 -22.91
N LEU A 58 -1.69 10.46 -22.23
CA LEU A 58 -1.04 9.27 -22.78
C LEU A 58 -1.90 8.05 -22.50
N GLN A 59 -2.17 7.22 -23.52
CA GLN A 59 -2.92 5.96 -23.34
C GLN A 59 -2.19 5.02 -22.37
N GLN A 60 -0.86 4.97 -22.45
CA GLN A 60 0.01 4.12 -21.61
C GLN A 60 0.83 4.97 -20.62
N TRP A 61 0.19 5.95 -19.98
CA TRP A 61 0.80 6.85 -19.00
C TRP A 61 1.57 6.14 -17.87
N PHE A 62 1.21 4.89 -17.56
CA PHE A 62 1.90 4.09 -16.55
C PHE A 62 3.37 3.84 -16.89
N ARG A 63 3.73 3.75 -18.17
CA ARG A 63 5.13 3.59 -18.62
C ARG A 63 5.97 4.84 -18.31
N LEU A 64 5.40 6.02 -18.56
CA LEU A 64 6.04 7.29 -18.21
C LEU A 64 6.16 7.45 -16.69
N ARG A 65 5.13 7.07 -15.93
CA ARG A 65 5.17 7.05 -14.47
C ARG A 65 6.33 6.20 -13.95
N ASP A 66 6.47 4.99 -14.48
CA ASP A 66 7.47 4.03 -14.00
C ASP A 66 8.89 4.46 -14.39
N PHE A 67 9.05 5.03 -15.59
CA PHE A 67 10.27 5.71 -16.01
C PHE A 67 10.62 6.88 -15.10
N ALA A 68 9.68 7.80 -14.85
CA ALA A 68 9.87 8.95 -13.98
C ALA A 68 10.29 8.52 -12.56
N CYS A 69 9.69 7.45 -12.03
CA CYS A 69 10.07 6.90 -10.73
C CYS A 69 11.53 6.44 -10.71
N CYS A 70 11.94 5.61 -11.68
CA CYS A 70 13.32 5.14 -11.77
C CYS A 70 14.31 6.27 -12.01
N PHE A 71 13.95 7.24 -12.86
CA PHE A 71 14.77 8.39 -13.17
C PHE A 71 14.99 9.28 -11.94
N CYS A 72 13.92 9.62 -11.20
CA CYS A 72 14.04 10.39 -9.97
C CYS A 72 14.87 9.65 -8.91
N ILE A 73 14.72 8.33 -8.78
CA ILE A 73 15.57 7.52 -7.90
C ILE A 73 17.04 7.65 -8.29
N LEU A 74 17.38 7.55 -9.57
CA LEU A 74 18.77 7.62 -10.01
C LEU A 74 19.35 9.04 -9.99
N LEU A 75 18.52 10.06 -10.19
CA LEU A 75 18.94 11.46 -10.08
C LEU A 75 19.30 11.79 -8.63
N LEU A 76 18.47 11.38 -7.67
CA LEU A 76 18.67 11.66 -6.24
C LEU A 76 19.65 10.70 -5.57
N MET A 77 19.77 9.48 -6.08
CA MET A 77 20.53 8.39 -5.49
C MET A 77 21.27 7.57 -6.56
N PRO A 78 22.25 8.16 -7.26
CA PRO A 78 22.91 7.55 -8.43
C PRO A 78 23.67 6.25 -8.11
N TRP A 79 24.09 6.07 -6.86
CA TRP A 79 24.74 4.83 -6.40
C TRP A 79 23.85 3.59 -6.55
N ASN A 80 22.52 3.74 -6.66
CA ASN A 80 21.61 2.62 -6.90
C ASN A 80 21.89 1.90 -8.22
N LEU A 81 22.44 2.58 -9.23
CA LEU A 81 22.87 1.93 -10.45
C LEU A 81 24.05 0.98 -10.20
N LEU A 82 24.99 1.35 -9.33
CA LEU A 82 26.12 0.50 -8.95
C LEU A 82 25.68 -0.71 -8.12
N ILE A 83 24.75 -0.49 -7.17
CA ILE A 83 24.15 -1.57 -6.38
C ILE A 83 23.42 -2.55 -7.32
N TRP A 84 22.60 -2.02 -8.24
CA TRP A 84 21.86 -2.81 -9.21
C TRP A 84 22.80 -3.61 -10.12
N ARG A 85 23.85 -2.98 -10.66
CA ARG A 85 24.84 -3.65 -11.52
C ARG A 85 25.50 -4.87 -10.87
N ARG A 86 25.62 -4.87 -9.53
CA ARG A 86 26.18 -6.00 -8.77
C ARG A 86 25.12 -7.09 -8.49
N ALA A 87 23.90 -6.70 -8.13
CA ALA A 87 22.85 -7.63 -7.75
C ALA A 87 22.13 -8.28 -8.94
N ALA A 88 21.97 -7.56 -10.05
CA ALA A 88 21.12 -7.94 -11.17
C ALA A 88 21.45 -9.31 -11.81
N PRO A 89 22.72 -9.70 -12.06
CA PRO A 89 23.01 -11.02 -12.62
C PRO A 89 22.50 -12.19 -11.77
N GLY A 90 22.66 -12.09 -10.44
CA GLY A 90 22.17 -13.11 -9.51
C GLY A 90 20.64 -13.15 -9.43
N LEU A 91 19.97 -11.99 -9.61
CA LEU A 91 18.52 -11.94 -9.71
C LEU A 91 18.02 -12.56 -11.01
N TYR A 92 18.69 -12.31 -12.14
CA TYR A 92 18.37 -12.92 -13.42
C TYR A 92 18.47 -14.45 -13.36
N ALA A 93 19.60 -14.99 -12.89
CA ALA A 93 19.79 -16.43 -12.77
C ALA A 93 18.72 -17.14 -11.92
N ARG A 94 18.15 -16.45 -10.92
CA ARG A 94 17.10 -16.99 -10.05
C ARG A 94 15.70 -16.90 -10.62
N LEU A 95 15.45 -15.93 -11.51
CA LEU A 95 14.12 -15.57 -12.01
C LEU A 95 14.02 -15.71 -13.54
N GLU A 96 14.98 -16.37 -14.20
CA GLU A 96 14.88 -16.72 -15.61
C GLU A 96 13.70 -17.70 -15.81
N SER A 97 12.88 -17.48 -16.84
CA SER A 97 11.89 -18.48 -17.24
C SER A 97 12.57 -19.63 -17.95
N ALA A 98 12.74 -20.76 -17.25
CA ALA A 98 13.32 -21.97 -17.83
C ALA A 98 12.58 -22.45 -19.09
N ALA A 99 11.24 -22.33 -19.11
CA ALA A 99 10.41 -22.77 -20.23
C ALA A 99 10.64 -21.91 -21.50
N VAL A 100 10.73 -20.59 -21.35
CA VAL A 100 10.98 -19.67 -22.48
C VAL A 100 12.45 -19.74 -22.90
N ALA A 101 13.37 -19.77 -21.95
CA ALA A 101 14.80 -19.90 -22.19
C ALA A 101 15.12 -21.16 -23.02
N GLU A 102 14.54 -22.31 -22.67
CA GLU A 102 14.78 -23.56 -23.40
C GLU A 102 14.29 -23.52 -24.85
N ARG A 103 13.20 -22.79 -25.12
CA ARG A 103 12.68 -22.60 -26.48
C ARG A 103 13.58 -21.69 -27.30
N LEU A 104 14.11 -20.64 -26.67
CA LEU A 104 15.03 -19.69 -27.31
C LEU A 104 16.45 -20.25 -27.50
N ARG A 105 16.93 -21.16 -26.64
CA ARG A 105 18.29 -21.74 -26.71
C ARG A 105 18.57 -22.53 -28.00
N ARG A 106 17.52 -22.94 -28.72
CA ARG A 106 17.63 -23.60 -30.02
C ARG A 106 18.03 -22.63 -31.15
N ALA A 107 17.99 -21.34 -30.89
CA ALA A 107 18.41 -20.27 -31.79
C ALA A 107 19.87 -19.89 -31.57
N ASP A 108 20.52 -19.36 -32.61
CA ASP A 108 21.73 -18.56 -32.40
C ASP A 108 21.34 -17.31 -31.58
N PRO A 109 22.03 -16.98 -30.47
CA PRO A 109 21.78 -15.76 -29.69
C PRO A 109 21.78 -14.47 -30.52
N ARG A 110 22.48 -14.44 -31.65
CA ARG A 110 22.50 -13.29 -32.59
C ARG A 110 21.18 -13.11 -33.34
N ASP A 111 20.41 -14.18 -33.49
CA ASP A 111 19.08 -14.15 -34.10
C ASP A 111 17.98 -13.81 -33.07
N VAL A 112 18.32 -13.73 -31.78
CA VAL A 112 17.39 -13.39 -30.71
C VAL A 112 17.47 -11.90 -30.38
N VAL A 113 16.31 -11.25 -30.40
CA VAL A 113 16.15 -9.82 -30.13
C VAL A 113 15.17 -9.66 -28.98
N ILE A 114 15.64 -9.10 -27.87
CA ILE A 114 14.81 -8.82 -26.70
C ILE A 114 14.12 -7.48 -26.90
N VAL A 115 12.79 -7.44 -26.82
CA VAL A 115 11.97 -6.25 -27.05
C VAL A 115 11.11 -5.97 -25.81
N SER A 116 11.36 -4.85 -25.13
CA SER A 116 10.69 -4.53 -23.86
C SER A 116 10.36 -3.05 -23.75
N PHE A 117 9.32 -2.70 -22.99
CA PHE A 117 9.10 -1.31 -22.56
C PHE A 117 9.91 -0.92 -21.32
N GLY A 118 10.53 -1.89 -20.64
CA GLY A 118 11.44 -1.66 -19.53
C GLY A 118 12.66 -0.83 -19.96
N MET A 119 13.47 -0.43 -18.98
CA MET A 119 14.59 0.47 -19.24
C MET A 119 15.86 -0.30 -19.61
N THR A 120 16.56 0.15 -20.64
CA THR A 120 17.79 -0.46 -21.16
C THR A 120 18.85 -0.62 -20.07
N PHE A 121 19.03 0.40 -19.22
CA PHE A 121 20.01 0.37 -18.13
C PHE A 121 19.62 -0.60 -16.98
N VAL A 122 18.34 -0.94 -16.84
CA VAL A 122 17.89 -1.96 -15.89
C VAL A 122 18.12 -3.34 -16.47
N ILE A 123 17.60 -3.59 -17.68
CA ILE A 123 17.60 -4.90 -18.33
C ILE A 123 19.01 -5.36 -18.70
N ARG A 124 19.87 -4.48 -19.25
CA ARG A 124 21.26 -4.85 -19.59
C ARG A 124 22.05 -5.39 -18.39
N HIS A 125 21.80 -4.88 -17.19
CA HIS A 125 22.47 -5.37 -16.00
C HIS A 125 21.94 -6.72 -15.52
N LEU A 126 20.66 -7.04 -15.78
CA LEU A 126 20.10 -8.37 -15.54
C LEU A 126 20.72 -9.40 -16.50
N LEU A 127 20.86 -9.05 -17.77
CA LEU A 127 21.37 -9.96 -18.80
C LEU A 127 22.88 -10.27 -18.69
N ARG A 128 23.64 -9.51 -17.89
CA ARG A 128 25.09 -9.67 -17.83
C ARG A 128 25.47 -11.06 -17.29
N GLY A 129 26.30 -11.78 -18.04
CA GLY A 129 26.75 -13.13 -17.70
C GLY A 129 25.71 -14.22 -17.95
N SER A 130 24.55 -13.87 -18.53
CA SER A 130 23.57 -14.85 -19.00
C SER A 130 23.85 -15.24 -20.46
N PRO A 131 23.23 -16.32 -20.97
CA PRO A 131 23.31 -16.70 -22.39
C PRO A 131 22.80 -15.61 -23.35
N TRP A 132 22.07 -14.61 -22.84
CA TRP A 132 21.42 -13.56 -23.60
C TRP A 132 22.14 -12.22 -23.53
N GLN A 133 23.31 -12.16 -22.87
CA GLN A 133 24.05 -10.91 -22.68
C GLN A 133 24.40 -10.21 -24.01
N ASP A 134 24.62 -11.01 -25.05
CA ASP A 134 25.06 -10.58 -26.38
C ASP A 134 23.88 -10.42 -27.36
N CYS A 135 22.66 -10.74 -26.94
CA CYS A 135 21.45 -10.51 -27.73
C CYS A 135 21.20 -9.02 -27.93
N ARG A 136 20.61 -8.66 -29.08
CA ARG A 136 20.20 -7.28 -29.34
C ARG A 136 19.04 -6.92 -28.40
N LEU A 137 19.21 -5.87 -27.61
CA LEU A 137 18.16 -5.33 -26.73
C LEU A 137 17.56 -4.06 -27.33
N ILE A 138 16.25 -4.09 -27.59
CA ILE A 138 15.43 -2.94 -27.98
C ILE A 138 14.51 -2.62 -26.80
N ALA A 139 14.85 -1.57 -26.06
CA ALA A 139 14.13 -1.17 -24.86
C ALA A 139 14.15 0.36 -24.68
N THR A 140 13.45 0.87 -23.66
CA THR A 140 13.40 2.31 -23.38
C THR A 140 14.81 2.82 -23.02
N PRO A 141 15.39 3.80 -23.73
CA PRO A 141 16.73 4.30 -23.46
C PRO A 141 16.76 5.22 -22.23
N TRP A 142 17.96 5.68 -21.83
CA TRP A 142 18.13 6.62 -20.71
C TRP A 142 17.39 7.95 -20.91
N LEU A 143 17.40 8.48 -22.13
CA LEU A 143 16.71 9.70 -22.53
C LEU A 143 15.66 9.37 -23.60
N PRO A 144 14.51 8.80 -23.20
CA PRO A 144 13.48 8.42 -24.14
C PRO A 144 12.78 9.65 -24.72
N GLY A 145 12.62 9.69 -26.03
CA GLY A 145 11.69 10.61 -26.67
C GLY A 145 10.24 10.25 -26.35
N TRP A 146 9.34 11.23 -26.40
CA TRP A 146 7.91 11.09 -26.06
C TRP A 146 7.18 9.93 -26.77
N ARG A 147 7.65 9.56 -27.97
CA ARG A 147 7.09 8.46 -28.77
C ARG A 147 7.20 7.09 -28.09
N HIS A 148 8.20 6.87 -27.23
CA HIS A 148 8.37 5.62 -26.47
C HIS A 148 7.19 5.34 -25.52
N PHE A 149 6.45 6.37 -25.10
CA PHE A 149 5.32 6.25 -24.18
C PHE A 149 3.95 6.32 -24.87
N ARG A 150 3.91 6.61 -26.17
CA ARG A 150 2.68 6.69 -26.98
C ARG A 150 2.45 5.48 -27.86
N SER A 151 3.52 4.79 -28.26
CA SER A 151 3.47 3.75 -29.28
C SER A 151 3.71 2.35 -28.69
N GLY A 152 3.28 1.32 -29.43
CA GLY A 152 3.52 -0.08 -29.08
C GLY A 152 4.92 -0.57 -29.50
N LYS A 153 5.18 -1.89 -29.35
CA LYS A 153 6.52 -2.47 -29.56
C LYS A 153 6.91 -2.48 -31.03
N LEU A 154 5.95 -2.53 -31.95
CA LEU A 154 6.25 -2.47 -33.38
C LEU A 154 7.00 -1.17 -33.72
N HIS A 155 6.63 -0.05 -33.09
CA HIS A 155 7.33 1.22 -33.28
C HIS A 155 8.78 1.19 -32.78
N LEU A 156 9.07 0.40 -31.75
CA LEU A 156 10.44 0.24 -31.25
C LEU A 156 11.29 -0.64 -32.19
N VAL A 157 10.66 -1.62 -32.84
CA VAL A 157 11.34 -2.60 -33.70
C VAL A 157 11.53 -2.09 -35.14
N ALA A 158 10.56 -1.35 -35.70
CA ALA A 158 10.58 -0.89 -37.09
C ALA A 158 11.82 -0.08 -37.52
N PRO A 159 12.45 0.75 -36.67
CA PRO A 159 13.71 1.44 -37.03
C PRO A 159 14.92 0.50 -37.20
N HIS A 160 14.78 -0.76 -36.81
CA HIS A 160 15.89 -1.69 -36.67
C HIS A 160 15.83 -2.89 -37.62
N PHE A 161 14.67 -3.12 -38.23
CA PHE A 161 14.38 -4.25 -39.11
C PHE A 161 13.41 -3.82 -40.21
N SER A 162 13.58 -4.38 -41.40
CA SER A 162 12.65 -4.19 -42.51
C SER A 162 11.30 -4.85 -42.22
N ALA A 163 10.24 -4.36 -42.85
CA ALA A 163 8.90 -4.96 -42.73
C ALA A 163 8.89 -6.44 -43.14
N ALA A 164 9.69 -6.84 -44.13
CA ALA A 164 9.83 -8.22 -44.57
C ALA A 164 10.58 -9.12 -43.57
N GLU A 165 11.50 -8.57 -42.79
CA GLU A 165 12.14 -9.28 -41.68
C GLU A 165 11.16 -9.48 -40.52
N ILE A 166 10.42 -8.43 -40.14
CA ILE A 166 9.40 -8.50 -39.09
C ILE A 166 8.32 -9.51 -39.46
N ALA A 167 7.79 -9.47 -40.68
CA ALA A 167 6.74 -10.37 -41.16
C ALA A 167 7.17 -11.85 -41.25
N ARG A 168 8.47 -12.15 -41.22
CA ARG A 168 9.01 -13.52 -41.16
C ARG A 168 9.50 -13.93 -39.77
N ALA A 169 9.46 -13.01 -38.81
CA ALA A 169 9.95 -13.26 -37.46
C ALA A 169 8.95 -14.08 -36.64
N TRP A 170 9.47 -14.68 -35.57
CA TRP A 170 8.69 -15.26 -34.49
C TRP A 170 8.73 -14.31 -33.29
N PHE A 171 7.61 -14.12 -32.60
CA PHE A 171 7.53 -13.29 -31.40
C PHE A 171 6.82 -14.01 -30.26
N ILE A 172 7.45 -14.04 -29.09
CA ILE A 172 6.87 -14.59 -27.85
C ILE A 172 6.69 -13.48 -26.81
N THR A 173 5.50 -13.41 -26.20
CA THR A 173 5.14 -12.43 -25.16
C THR A 173 4.05 -13.00 -24.25
N ASP A 174 3.93 -12.49 -23.02
CA ASP A 174 2.80 -12.74 -22.12
C ASP A 174 1.72 -11.65 -22.16
N SER A 175 1.98 -10.54 -22.87
CA SER A 175 1.15 -9.34 -22.80
C SER A 175 0.34 -9.09 -24.07
N ARG A 176 -0.96 -8.81 -23.88
CA ARG A 176 -1.84 -8.33 -24.95
C ARG A 176 -1.56 -6.89 -25.38
N ASP A 177 -0.83 -6.13 -24.56
CA ASP A 177 -0.40 -4.77 -24.90
C ASP A 177 0.59 -4.75 -26.08
N ASP A 178 1.17 -5.91 -26.40
CA ASP A 178 2.08 -6.11 -27.54
C ASP A 178 1.34 -6.55 -28.81
N GLY A 179 0.02 -6.33 -28.86
CA GLY A 179 -0.84 -6.71 -29.98
C GLY A 179 -0.40 -6.16 -31.33
N ASP A 180 0.26 -5.00 -31.35
CA ASP A 180 0.78 -4.39 -32.57
C ASP A 180 1.93 -5.20 -33.18
N LEU A 181 2.87 -5.68 -32.36
CA LEU A 181 3.97 -6.53 -32.82
C LEU A 181 3.49 -7.96 -33.07
N LEU A 182 2.60 -8.50 -32.23
CA LEU A 182 1.97 -9.82 -32.45
C LEU A 182 1.25 -9.91 -33.79
N ALA A 183 0.61 -8.82 -34.24
CA ALA A 183 -0.07 -8.77 -35.53
C ALA A 183 0.86 -8.58 -36.73
N ALA A 184 2.05 -8.01 -36.51
CA ALA A 184 3.00 -7.68 -37.58
C ALA A 184 3.96 -8.83 -37.92
N VAL A 185 4.17 -9.76 -36.99
CA VAL A 185 5.07 -10.91 -37.17
C VAL A 185 4.39 -12.10 -37.84
N GLY A 186 5.19 -12.96 -38.47
CA GLY A 186 4.67 -14.15 -39.16
C GLY A 186 4.13 -15.21 -38.19
N GLU A 187 4.79 -15.36 -37.04
CA GLU A 187 4.38 -16.30 -36.00
C GLU A 187 4.41 -15.62 -34.62
N GLY A 188 3.25 -15.25 -34.09
CA GLY A 188 3.10 -14.69 -32.74
C GLY A 188 2.64 -15.74 -31.73
N GLU A 189 3.27 -15.80 -30.56
CA GLU A 189 2.90 -16.66 -29.46
C GLU A 189 2.62 -15.84 -28.19
N LEU A 190 1.36 -15.85 -27.75
CA LEU A 190 0.94 -15.30 -26.47
C LEU A 190 0.96 -16.41 -25.41
N ILE A 191 1.86 -16.32 -24.44
CA ILE A 191 1.98 -17.26 -23.33
C ILE A 191 1.31 -16.73 -22.05
N THR A 192 1.20 -17.56 -21.03
CA THR A 192 0.85 -17.08 -19.69
C THR A 192 2.06 -16.37 -19.06
N PRO A 193 1.84 -15.29 -18.29
CA PRO A 193 2.91 -14.65 -17.52
C PRO A 193 3.72 -15.64 -16.70
N GLN A 194 5.04 -15.52 -16.78
CA GLN A 194 5.99 -16.33 -16.06
C GLN A 194 6.23 -15.72 -14.68
N GLY A 195 6.20 -16.56 -13.64
CA GLY A 195 6.42 -16.17 -12.25
C GLY A 195 5.22 -15.53 -11.56
N GLU A 196 5.43 -15.09 -10.33
CA GLU A 196 4.39 -14.44 -9.52
C GLU A 196 4.35 -12.93 -9.77
N PRO A 197 3.16 -12.29 -9.71
CA PRO A 197 3.07 -10.84 -9.75
C PRO A 197 3.92 -10.20 -8.65
N PHE A 198 4.76 -9.24 -9.03
CA PHE A 198 5.66 -8.56 -8.10
C PHE A 198 5.48 -7.06 -8.20
N ARG A 199 5.27 -6.38 -7.06
CA ARG A 199 5.21 -4.92 -7.00
C ARG A 199 6.21 -4.40 -5.98
N ALA A 200 6.99 -3.40 -6.37
CA ALA A 200 7.94 -2.73 -5.49
C ALA A 200 7.26 -2.21 -4.22
N SER A 201 6.03 -1.72 -4.35
CA SER A 201 5.28 -1.19 -3.21
C SER A 201 5.05 -2.22 -2.09
N GLU A 202 5.04 -3.52 -2.41
CA GLU A 202 4.88 -4.63 -1.45
C GLU A 202 6.20 -4.95 -0.73
N ARG A 203 7.31 -4.33 -1.16
CA ARG A 203 8.67 -4.45 -0.61
C ARG A 203 9.22 -3.15 -0.04
N LEU A 204 8.42 -2.08 -0.06
CA LEU A 204 8.80 -0.76 0.42
C LEU A 204 7.86 -0.36 1.56
N TYR A 205 8.39 -0.26 2.78
CA TYR A 205 7.58 0.15 3.92
C TYR A 205 7.23 1.64 3.84
N LEU A 206 5.94 1.92 3.96
CA LEU A 206 5.38 3.24 4.20
C LEU A 206 4.25 3.07 5.22
N PRO A 207 4.09 3.98 6.19
CA PRO A 207 3.01 3.90 7.17
C PRO A 207 1.65 3.67 6.53
N LEU A 208 0.86 2.76 7.11
CA LEU A 208 -0.50 2.43 6.70
C LEU A 208 -0.61 1.69 5.36
N ARG A 209 0.50 1.38 4.68
CA ARG A 209 0.47 0.71 3.37
C ARG A 209 -0.09 -0.70 3.48
N TYR A 210 0.40 -1.49 4.43
CA TYR A 210 -0.12 -2.83 4.68
C TYR A 210 -1.59 -2.76 5.13
N THR A 211 -1.90 -1.80 6.00
CA THR A 211 -3.25 -1.56 6.50
C THR A 211 -4.23 -1.26 5.36
N ALA A 212 -3.84 -0.44 4.39
CA ALA A 212 -4.68 -0.01 3.28
C ALA A 212 -4.81 -1.04 2.14
N ALA A 213 -3.75 -1.83 1.90
CA ALA A 213 -3.66 -2.73 0.75
C ALA A 213 -4.02 -4.19 1.09
N ALA A 214 -3.55 -4.68 2.25
CA ALA A 214 -3.66 -6.08 2.63
C ALA A 214 -4.67 -6.31 3.75
N LYS A 215 -4.66 -5.49 4.81
CA LYS A 215 -5.52 -5.73 5.98
C LYS A 215 -6.97 -5.29 5.76
N TYR A 216 -7.13 -4.04 5.33
CA TYR A 216 -8.40 -3.39 5.06
C TYR A 216 -8.33 -2.72 3.68
N THR A 217 -9.06 -1.63 3.49
CA THR A 217 -9.12 -0.87 2.24
C THR A 217 -8.58 0.55 2.43
N ARG A 218 -8.28 1.24 1.33
CA ARG A 218 -7.99 2.69 1.37
C ARG A 218 -9.14 3.49 1.96
N SER A 219 -10.38 3.11 1.65
CA SER A 219 -11.57 3.75 2.23
C SER A 219 -11.64 3.55 3.75
N TYR A 220 -11.17 2.41 4.27
CA TYR A 220 -11.04 2.21 5.71
C TYR A 220 -10.01 3.14 6.33
N VAL A 221 -8.85 3.36 5.70
CA VAL A 221 -7.85 4.30 6.24
C VAL A 221 -8.42 5.72 6.32
N LEU A 222 -9.01 6.21 5.22
CA LEU A 222 -9.66 7.52 5.22
C LEU A 222 -10.78 7.59 6.27
N ASP A 223 -11.63 6.57 6.32
CA ASP A 223 -12.79 6.61 7.17
C ASP A 223 -12.49 6.40 8.65
N GLN A 224 -11.85 5.29 8.98
CA GLN A 224 -11.65 4.87 10.36
C GLN A 224 -10.46 5.60 10.97
N ILE A 225 -9.36 5.80 10.26
CA ILE A 225 -8.17 6.44 10.85
C ILE A 225 -8.34 7.95 10.84
N LEU A 226 -8.62 8.57 9.69
CA LEU A 226 -8.73 10.03 9.61
C LEU A 226 -10.05 10.53 10.21
N LEU A 227 -11.20 10.05 9.70
CA LEU A 227 -12.49 10.64 10.07
C LEU A 227 -13.07 10.14 11.40
N VAL A 228 -12.54 9.04 11.95
CA VAL A 228 -12.93 8.54 13.27
C VAL A 228 -11.80 8.70 14.28
N ASP A 229 -10.71 7.97 14.16
CA ASP A 229 -9.71 7.91 15.22
C ASP A 229 -9.05 9.30 15.47
N ILE A 230 -8.60 10.00 14.41
CA ILE A 230 -8.01 11.36 14.53
C ILE A 230 -9.04 12.41 14.94
N LEU A 231 -10.19 12.48 14.26
CA LEU A 231 -11.21 13.49 14.59
C LEU A 231 -11.78 13.29 15.99
N LEU A 232 -11.98 12.05 16.44
CA LEU A 232 -12.41 11.76 17.80
C LEU A 232 -11.41 12.27 18.82
N LEU A 233 -10.11 12.02 18.61
CA LEU A 233 -9.04 12.53 19.47
C LEU A 233 -9.02 14.05 19.50
N ALA A 234 -9.09 14.71 18.34
CA ALA A 234 -9.12 16.17 18.28
C ALA A 234 -10.34 16.76 19.00
N LEU A 235 -11.53 16.18 18.77
CA LEU A 235 -12.77 16.58 19.45
C LEU A 235 -12.73 16.30 20.95
N SER A 236 -11.99 15.28 21.39
CA SER A 236 -11.83 14.97 22.82
C SER A 236 -10.99 16.00 23.56
N LEU A 237 -10.15 16.75 22.83
CA LEU A 237 -9.26 17.80 23.35
C LEU A 237 -9.79 19.23 23.10
N GLY A 238 -10.60 19.42 22.05
CA GLY A 238 -11.06 20.73 21.61
C GLY A 238 -12.15 21.37 22.48
N THR A 239 -11.75 22.06 23.55
CA THR A 239 -12.63 22.88 24.40
C THR A 239 -13.02 24.22 23.76
N SER A 240 -12.22 24.70 22.81
CA SER A 240 -12.40 25.93 22.05
C SER A 240 -11.99 25.72 20.58
N PRO A 241 -12.30 26.65 19.66
CA PRO A 241 -11.83 26.59 18.28
C PRO A 241 -10.30 26.48 18.17
N ASP A 242 -9.56 27.25 18.98
CA ASP A 242 -8.09 27.25 18.97
C ASP A 242 -7.52 25.92 19.48
N ALA A 243 -8.08 25.38 20.57
CA ALA A 243 -7.67 24.08 21.11
C ALA A 243 -7.97 22.95 20.11
N LEU A 244 -9.12 23.02 19.42
CA LEU A 244 -9.47 22.06 18.38
C LEU A 244 -8.51 22.15 17.19
N LEU A 245 -8.18 23.37 16.73
CA LEU A 245 -7.22 23.59 15.65
C LEU A 245 -5.84 23.07 16.02
N ALA A 246 -5.36 23.38 17.23
CA ALA A 246 -4.09 22.89 17.74
C ALA A 246 -4.06 21.36 17.80
N ALA A 247 -5.13 20.72 18.27
CA ALA A 247 -5.25 19.27 18.28
C ALA A 247 -5.25 18.69 16.85
N LEU A 248 -5.95 19.32 15.90
CA LEU A 248 -5.95 18.91 14.49
C LEU A 248 -4.56 19.01 13.83
N CYS A 249 -3.67 19.86 14.34
CA CYS A 249 -2.29 19.96 13.87
C CYS A 249 -1.38 18.86 14.43
N CYS A 250 -1.46 18.52 15.72
CA CYS A 250 -0.54 17.58 16.37
C CYS A 250 -1.02 16.12 16.39
N VAL A 251 -2.32 15.88 16.59
CA VAL A 251 -2.91 14.53 16.72
C VAL A 251 -2.66 13.65 15.50
N PRO A 252 -2.69 14.14 14.24
CA PRO A 252 -2.38 13.29 13.09
C PRO A 252 -0.99 12.67 13.14
N PHE A 253 0.02 13.41 13.58
CA PHE A 253 1.40 12.91 13.69
C PHE A 253 1.54 11.87 14.81
N LEU A 254 0.94 12.15 15.98
CA LEU A 254 0.90 11.19 17.08
C LEU A 254 0.12 9.92 16.70
N THR A 255 -1.01 10.06 15.99
CA THR A 255 -1.81 8.93 15.53
C THR A 255 -1.04 8.12 14.49
N LEU A 256 -0.33 8.77 13.56
CA LEU A 256 0.52 8.09 12.58
C LEU A 256 1.63 7.30 13.28
N SER A 257 2.25 7.89 14.31
CA SER A 257 3.27 7.24 15.13
C SER A 257 2.75 5.95 15.76
N LEU A 258 1.60 6.06 16.43
CA LEU A 258 0.90 4.95 17.03
C LEU A 258 0.51 3.88 16.01
N MET A 259 0.00 4.30 14.86
CA MET A 259 -0.44 3.39 13.80
C MET A 259 0.70 2.64 13.13
N CYS A 260 1.92 3.18 13.08
CA CYS A 260 3.08 2.43 12.60
C CYS A 260 3.34 1.19 13.47
N VAL A 261 3.28 1.35 14.79
CA VAL A 261 3.41 0.23 15.74
C VAL A 261 2.19 -0.69 15.69
N TYR A 262 1.00 -0.12 15.54
CA TYR A 262 -0.25 -0.88 15.40
C TYR A 262 -0.23 -1.77 14.14
N GLU A 263 0.34 -1.27 13.05
CA GLU A 263 0.48 -2.00 11.79
C GLU A 263 1.41 -3.21 11.90
N ILE A 264 2.46 -3.15 12.72
CA ILE A 264 3.27 -4.33 13.08
C ILE A 264 2.36 -5.42 13.64
N GLY A 265 1.49 -5.04 14.59
CA GLY A 265 0.53 -5.94 15.21
C GLY A 265 -0.45 -6.56 14.20
N TYR A 266 -0.94 -5.78 13.24
CA TYR A 266 -1.80 -6.28 12.16
C TYR A 266 -1.08 -7.26 11.24
N TYR A 267 0.12 -6.92 10.79
CA TYR A 267 0.92 -7.77 9.93
C TYR A 267 1.24 -9.11 10.61
N GLU A 268 1.72 -9.07 11.86
CA GLU A 268 2.00 -10.28 12.63
C GLU A 268 0.75 -11.14 12.87
N ASN A 269 -0.38 -10.50 13.19
CA ASN A 269 -1.64 -11.21 13.40
C ASN A 269 -1.99 -12.06 12.17
N ASP A 270 -1.84 -11.49 10.98
CA ASP A 270 -2.22 -12.13 9.73
C ASP A 270 -1.24 -13.25 9.36
N MET A 271 0.07 -13.02 9.57
CA MET A 271 1.09 -14.07 9.37
C MET A 271 0.98 -15.22 10.38
N VAL A 272 0.49 -14.96 11.60
CA VAL A 272 0.21 -16.00 12.60
C VAL A 272 -1.09 -16.74 12.27
N ALA A 273 -2.15 -16.01 11.91
CA ALA A 273 -3.43 -16.59 11.54
C ALA A 273 -3.28 -17.53 10.32
N ALA A 274 -2.54 -17.09 9.28
CA ALA A 274 -2.24 -17.89 8.09
C ALA A 274 -1.63 -19.27 8.42
N ARG A 275 -0.81 -19.34 9.48
CA ARG A 275 -0.10 -20.56 9.89
C ARG A 275 -0.87 -21.43 10.88
N LYS A 276 -1.69 -20.83 11.75
CA LYS A 276 -2.27 -21.52 12.92
C LYS A 276 -3.77 -21.76 12.84
N GLU A 277 -4.52 -20.91 12.12
CA GLU A 277 -5.98 -20.99 12.11
C GLU A 277 -6.44 -21.92 10.97
N LYS A 278 -7.44 -22.77 11.23
CA LYS A 278 -8.00 -23.68 10.21
C LYS A 278 -8.69 -22.93 9.07
N SER A 279 -9.21 -21.73 9.36
CA SER A 279 -9.96 -20.90 8.41
C SER A 279 -9.62 -19.43 8.65
N PRO A 280 -8.40 -19.00 8.30
CA PRO A 280 -7.95 -17.65 8.60
C PRO A 280 -8.74 -16.65 7.76
N THR A 281 -9.25 -15.58 8.39
CA THR A 281 -9.92 -14.49 7.67
C THR A 281 -8.87 -13.54 7.10
N LEU A 282 -8.25 -13.94 6.00
CA LEU A 282 -7.23 -13.16 5.29
C LEU A 282 -7.73 -12.75 3.92
N ARG A 283 -7.36 -11.54 3.53
CA ARG A 283 -7.52 -11.10 2.15
C ARG A 283 -6.44 -11.72 1.28
N CYS A 284 -6.75 -12.03 0.02
CA CYS A 284 -5.78 -12.60 -0.92
C CYS A 284 -4.53 -11.72 -1.04
N GLU A 285 -4.69 -10.40 -0.99
CA GLU A 285 -3.60 -9.44 -1.08
C GLU A 285 -2.58 -9.54 0.07
N ALA A 286 -2.96 -10.12 1.22
CA ALA A 286 -2.03 -10.31 2.34
C ALA A 286 -0.86 -11.25 2.00
N ALA A 287 -1.06 -12.19 1.06
CA ALA A 287 0.01 -13.09 0.60
C ALA A 287 1.16 -12.33 -0.04
N ASN A 288 0.88 -11.26 -0.79
CA ASN A 288 1.88 -10.46 -1.48
C ASN A 288 2.83 -9.72 -0.51
N PHE A 289 2.37 -9.50 0.72
CA PHE A 289 3.13 -8.81 1.77
C PHE A 289 3.95 -9.76 2.64
N ARG A 290 4.08 -11.04 2.27
CA ARG A 290 4.77 -12.05 3.10
C ARG A 290 6.15 -11.60 3.58
N ASP A 291 6.96 -10.96 2.73
CA ASP A 291 8.26 -10.41 3.13
C ASP A 291 8.26 -8.87 3.01
N PHE A 292 7.19 -8.24 3.51
CA PHE A 292 7.09 -6.80 3.70
C PHE A 292 8.06 -6.34 4.81
N PRO A 293 8.97 -5.38 4.54
CA PRO A 293 10.01 -5.01 5.49
C PRO A 293 9.49 -4.03 6.55
N ILE A 294 8.54 -4.50 7.37
CA ILE A 294 7.84 -3.67 8.35
C ILE A 294 8.76 -3.22 9.49
N GLU A 295 9.57 -4.11 10.04
CA GLU A 295 10.62 -3.77 11.01
C GLU A 295 11.98 -3.70 10.30
N PRO A 296 12.87 -2.74 10.65
CA PRO A 296 12.72 -1.70 11.68
C PRO A 296 11.99 -0.43 11.19
N ASN A 297 11.57 -0.38 9.93
CA ASN A 297 11.09 0.85 9.28
C ASN A 297 9.85 1.48 9.97
N ALA A 298 8.93 0.65 10.47
CA ALA A 298 7.77 1.11 11.24
C ALA A 298 8.18 1.85 12.52
N TRP A 299 9.22 1.41 13.21
CA TRP A 299 9.74 2.10 14.39
C TRP A 299 10.41 3.43 14.06
N ILE A 300 11.14 3.50 12.94
CA ILE A 300 11.74 4.76 12.46
C ILE A 300 10.63 5.78 12.17
N TRP A 301 9.58 5.39 11.45
CA TRP A 301 8.43 6.25 11.20
C TRP A 301 7.67 6.59 12.48
N ALA A 302 7.51 5.64 13.39
CA ALA A 302 6.87 5.88 14.68
C ALA A 302 7.63 6.94 15.49
N ALA A 303 8.96 6.82 15.58
CA ALA A 303 9.79 7.79 16.28
C ALA A 303 9.75 9.18 15.62
N ALA A 304 9.92 9.24 14.29
CA ALA A 304 9.94 10.52 13.56
C ALA A 304 8.60 11.26 13.65
N SER A 305 7.48 10.57 13.40
CA SER A 305 6.15 11.17 13.52
C SER A 305 5.75 11.46 14.96
N GLY A 306 6.17 10.64 15.92
CA GLY A 306 5.96 10.89 17.35
C GLY A 306 6.68 12.15 17.82
N ALA A 307 7.96 12.30 17.46
CA ALA A 307 8.75 13.49 17.76
C ALA A 307 8.15 14.76 17.14
N ALA A 308 7.72 14.70 15.87
CA ALA A 308 7.04 15.82 15.21
C ALA A 308 5.75 16.21 15.94
N GLY A 309 4.89 15.23 16.26
CA GLY A 309 3.64 15.47 16.99
C GLY A 309 3.86 16.04 18.39
N LEU A 310 4.86 15.54 19.12
CA LEU A 310 5.25 16.05 20.44
C LEU A 310 5.79 17.48 20.39
N ALA A 311 6.66 17.78 19.42
CA ALA A 311 7.20 19.14 19.24
C ALA A 311 6.09 20.15 18.91
N MET A 312 5.15 19.77 18.04
CA MET A 312 3.98 20.60 17.73
C MET A 312 3.08 20.78 18.95
N ALA A 313 2.76 19.70 19.67
CA ALA A 313 1.96 19.76 20.88
C ALA A 313 2.62 20.62 21.98
N HIS A 314 3.96 20.58 22.09
CA HIS A 314 4.72 21.46 22.99
C HIS A 314 4.59 22.93 22.59
N GLY A 315 4.88 23.25 21.33
CA GLY A 315 4.83 24.62 20.81
C GLY A 315 3.43 25.23 20.86
N MET A 316 2.39 24.41 20.83
CA MET A 316 0.98 24.83 20.96
C MET A 316 0.45 24.76 22.40
N GLY A 317 1.30 24.42 23.39
CA GLY A 317 0.91 24.40 24.80
C GLY A 317 -0.02 23.26 25.22
N LEU A 318 -0.11 22.17 24.43
CA LEU A 318 -1.05 21.07 24.68
C LEU A 318 -0.50 19.95 25.58
N LEU A 319 0.82 19.82 25.73
CA LEU A 319 1.46 18.73 26.50
C LEU A 319 1.26 18.78 28.03
N GLY A 320 0.44 19.71 28.53
CA GLY A 320 0.24 19.93 29.95
C GLY A 320 1.57 20.15 30.68
N PRO A 321 1.75 19.62 31.91
CA PRO A 321 2.97 19.82 32.70
C PRO A 321 4.15 18.95 32.26
N LEU A 322 3.95 17.96 31.37
CA LEU A 322 4.92 16.89 31.15
C LEU A 322 6.17 17.31 30.36
N GLY A 323 6.22 18.50 29.78
CA GLY A 323 7.36 18.95 28.97
C GLY A 323 7.71 18.00 27.81
N LEU A 324 8.69 18.37 26.98
CA LEU A 324 9.03 17.55 25.81
C LEU A 324 9.76 16.25 26.18
N GLY A 325 10.67 16.29 27.17
CA GLY A 325 11.49 15.15 27.56
C GLY A 325 10.67 14.02 28.20
N LEU A 326 9.96 14.31 29.29
CA LEU A 326 9.11 13.33 29.96
C LEU A 326 7.90 12.95 29.09
N GLY A 327 7.32 13.89 28.33
CA GLY A 327 6.32 13.58 27.31
C GLY A 327 6.82 12.56 26.27
N GLY A 328 8.06 12.72 25.79
CA GLY A 328 8.71 11.75 24.88
C GLY A 328 8.91 10.38 25.51
N ALA A 329 9.37 10.32 26.76
CA ALA A 329 9.54 9.06 27.49
C ALA A 329 8.19 8.33 27.71
N CYS A 330 7.16 9.06 28.15
CA CYS A 330 5.81 8.53 28.29
C CYS A 330 5.26 8.02 26.95
N TRP A 331 5.45 8.78 25.87
CA TRP A 331 5.02 8.35 24.53
C TRP A 331 5.69 7.05 24.10
N ALA A 332 7.02 6.96 24.23
CA ALA A 332 7.77 5.75 23.91
C ALA A 332 7.31 4.54 24.73
N ALA A 333 7.10 4.73 26.05
CA ALA A 333 6.57 3.69 26.92
C ALA A 333 5.18 3.21 26.48
N MET A 334 4.30 4.12 26.06
CA MET A 334 2.97 3.76 25.56
C MET A 334 3.02 3.02 24.22
N LEU A 335 3.94 3.36 23.31
CA LEU A 335 4.16 2.61 22.07
C LEU A 335 4.66 1.18 22.35
N LEU A 336 5.59 1.02 23.31
CA LEU A 336 6.06 -0.29 23.76
C LEU A 336 4.94 -1.11 24.42
N ALA A 337 4.12 -0.48 25.26
CA ALA A 337 2.96 -1.13 25.86
C ALA A 337 1.97 -1.61 24.78
N GLN A 338 1.68 -0.79 23.77
CA GLN A 338 0.87 -1.19 22.63
C GLN A 338 1.46 -2.40 21.89
N ARG A 339 2.77 -2.38 21.62
CA ARG A 339 3.47 -3.50 21.00
C ARG A 339 3.34 -4.78 21.83
N ALA A 340 3.50 -4.68 23.14
CA ALA A 340 3.38 -5.81 24.07
C ALA A 340 1.96 -6.39 24.10
N VAL A 341 0.92 -5.55 24.18
CA VAL A 341 -0.47 -6.01 24.15
C VAL A 341 -0.79 -6.68 22.81
N PHE A 342 -0.32 -6.16 21.69
CA PHE A 342 -0.47 -6.81 20.39
C PHE A 342 0.24 -8.16 20.31
N TYR A 343 1.47 -8.22 20.81
CA TYR A 343 2.26 -9.45 20.86
C TYR A 343 1.52 -10.55 21.63
N LEU A 344 0.93 -10.19 22.78
CA LEU A 344 0.11 -11.08 23.59
C LEU A 344 -1.17 -11.47 22.84
N TYR A 345 -1.91 -10.50 22.30
CA TYR A 345 -3.14 -10.72 21.54
C TYR A 345 -2.93 -11.72 20.39
N ASN A 346 -1.85 -11.59 19.63
CA ASN A 346 -1.56 -12.45 18.48
C ASN A 346 -1.28 -13.91 18.87
N ARG A 347 -0.80 -14.16 20.09
CA ARG A 347 -0.48 -15.51 20.61
C ARG A 347 -1.65 -16.20 21.32
N ARG A 348 -2.69 -15.44 21.67
CA ARG A 348 -3.87 -15.92 22.37
C ARG A 348 -4.84 -16.59 21.40
N THR A 349 -5.64 -17.53 21.92
CA THR A 349 -6.71 -18.19 21.15
C THR A 349 -7.80 -17.18 20.77
N PRO A 350 -8.56 -17.40 19.68
CA PRO A 350 -9.60 -16.47 19.25
C PRO A 350 -10.61 -16.09 20.35
N LYS A 351 -10.97 -17.03 21.25
CA LYS A 351 -11.86 -16.75 22.39
C LYS A 351 -11.23 -15.79 23.40
N SER A 352 -9.98 -16.04 23.79
CA SER A 352 -9.28 -15.19 24.77
C SER A 352 -8.91 -13.79 24.22
N ARG A 353 -8.77 -13.64 22.90
CA ARG A 353 -8.58 -12.34 22.24
C ARG A 353 -9.73 -11.36 22.49
N MET A 354 -10.94 -11.83 22.82
CA MET A 354 -12.11 -10.97 23.10
C MET A 354 -11.90 -10.04 24.29
N LEU A 355 -11.11 -10.46 25.30
CA LEU A 355 -10.81 -9.64 26.48
C LEU A 355 -9.71 -8.60 26.21
N LEU A 356 -8.76 -8.93 25.33
CA LEU A 356 -7.67 -8.02 24.96
C LEU A 356 -8.07 -7.01 23.88
N TYR A 357 -9.13 -7.29 23.12
CA TYR A 357 -9.61 -6.39 22.08
C TYR A 357 -10.04 -4.99 22.59
N PRO A 358 -10.81 -4.82 23.67
CA PRO A 358 -11.11 -3.50 24.21
C PRO A 358 -9.84 -2.79 24.69
N VAL A 359 -8.88 -3.50 25.31
CA VAL A 359 -7.59 -2.94 25.72
C VAL A 359 -6.82 -2.38 24.52
N LEU A 360 -6.75 -3.13 23.42
CA LEU A 360 -6.13 -2.64 22.17
C LEU A 360 -6.82 -1.40 21.61
N ASN A 361 -8.15 -1.33 21.68
CA ASN A 361 -8.89 -0.15 21.22
C ASN A 361 -8.68 1.04 22.15
N MET A 362 -8.63 0.83 23.48
CA MET A 362 -8.29 1.90 24.42
C MET A 362 -6.88 2.44 24.15
N LEU A 363 -5.93 1.56 23.82
CA LEU A 363 -4.55 1.95 23.50
C LEU A 363 -4.42 2.77 22.21
N LYS A 364 -5.46 2.91 21.38
CA LYS A 364 -5.46 3.90 20.30
C LYS A 364 -5.63 5.34 20.78
N PHE A 365 -6.25 5.52 21.95
CA PHE A 365 -6.61 6.83 22.48
C PHE A 365 -5.80 7.19 23.73
N ALA A 366 -5.60 6.22 24.61
CA ALA A 366 -4.91 6.41 25.89
C ALA A 366 -3.51 7.05 25.77
N PRO A 367 -2.64 6.68 24.80
CA PRO A 367 -1.33 7.32 24.66
C PRO A 367 -1.43 8.84 24.47
N VAL A 368 -2.40 9.29 23.68
CA VAL A 368 -2.64 10.72 23.44
C VAL A 368 -3.19 11.39 24.70
N PHE A 369 -4.09 10.72 25.42
CA PHE A 369 -4.68 11.22 26.66
C PHE A 369 -3.72 11.30 27.84
N VAL A 370 -2.70 10.45 27.88
CA VAL A 370 -1.61 10.53 28.87
C VAL A 370 -0.80 11.82 28.68
N LEU A 371 -0.59 12.24 27.43
CA LEU A 371 0.15 13.45 27.11
C LEU A 371 -0.71 14.72 27.21
N MET A 372 -1.95 14.62 26.74
CA MET A 372 -2.89 15.73 26.60
C MET A 372 -4.20 15.33 27.26
N PRO A 373 -4.43 15.72 28.53
CA PRO A 373 -5.60 15.29 29.28
C PRO A 373 -6.91 15.61 28.53
N PRO A 374 -7.76 14.61 28.26
CA PRO A 374 -9.04 14.84 27.59
C PRO A 374 -10.04 15.52 28.52
N THR A 375 -11.05 16.14 27.94
CA THR A 375 -12.22 16.57 28.72
C THR A 375 -13.07 15.36 29.14
N LYS A 376 -13.99 15.56 30.09
CA LYS A 376 -14.96 14.52 30.48
C LYS A 376 -15.79 14.03 29.28
N LEU A 377 -16.23 14.95 28.43
CA LEU A 377 -16.94 14.62 27.18
C LEU A 377 -16.04 13.82 26.22
N GLY A 378 -14.76 14.18 26.11
CA GLY A 378 -13.79 13.43 25.32
C GLY A 378 -13.60 11.98 25.82
N VAL A 379 -13.54 11.77 27.14
CA VAL A 379 -13.48 10.44 27.73
C VAL A 379 -14.74 9.63 27.38
N VAL A 380 -15.93 10.20 27.54
CA VAL A 380 -17.19 9.53 27.18
C VAL A 380 -17.24 9.17 25.70
N LEU A 381 -16.79 10.07 24.83
CA LEU A 381 -16.71 9.83 23.38
C LEU A 381 -15.77 8.67 23.05
N ALA A 382 -14.57 8.65 23.62
CA ALA A 382 -13.61 7.58 23.43
C ALA A 382 -14.13 6.24 23.95
N LEU A 383 -14.72 6.20 25.15
CA LEU A 383 -15.32 4.99 25.71
C LEU A 383 -16.47 4.47 24.85
N SER A 384 -17.32 5.36 24.34
CA SER A 384 -18.41 4.99 23.43
C SER A 384 -17.89 4.36 22.14
N GLN A 385 -16.79 4.86 21.61
CA GLN A 385 -16.11 4.26 20.45
C GLN A 385 -15.49 2.90 20.78
N VAL A 386 -14.78 2.76 21.91
CA VAL A 386 -14.20 1.48 22.36
C VAL A 386 -15.29 0.43 22.53
N MET A 387 -16.37 0.77 23.23
CA MET A 387 -17.51 -0.12 23.48
C MET A 387 -18.22 -0.52 22.18
N THR A 388 -18.39 0.42 21.24
CA THR A 388 -18.95 0.14 19.92
C THR A 388 -18.09 -0.90 19.17
N MET A 389 -16.77 -0.70 19.13
CA MET A 389 -15.86 -1.63 18.46
C MET A 389 -15.83 -2.99 19.15
N TRP A 390 -15.90 -3.01 20.48
CA TRP A 390 -15.95 -4.25 21.25
C TRP A 390 -17.23 -5.04 20.99
N ALA A 391 -18.40 -4.39 20.99
CA ALA A 391 -19.68 -5.02 20.67
C ALA A 391 -19.70 -5.65 19.26
N VAL A 392 -19.18 -4.92 18.26
CA VAL A 392 -19.01 -5.43 16.89
C VAL A 392 -18.11 -6.67 16.87
N TYR A 393 -17.00 -6.62 17.59
CA TYR A 393 -16.03 -7.71 17.63
C TYR A 393 -16.57 -8.97 18.32
N ILE A 394 -17.27 -8.80 19.46
CA ILE A 394 -17.94 -9.90 20.16
C ILE A 394 -18.95 -10.57 19.24
N THR A 395 -19.77 -9.78 18.54
CA THR A 395 -20.79 -10.29 17.61
C THR A 395 -20.15 -11.13 16.51
N TYR A 396 -19.09 -10.60 15.87
CA TYR A 396 -18.32 -11.33 14.86
C TYR A 396 -17.75 -12.65 15.39
N ARG A 397 -17.18 -12.65 16.61
CA ARG A 397 -16.55 -13.84 17.20
C ARG A 397 -17.55 -14.92 17.64
N HIS A 398 -18.79 -14.55 17.93
CA HIS A 398 -19.87 -15.50 18.21
C HIS A 398 -20.63 -15.95 16.94
N GLY A 399 -20.10 -15.67 15.75
CA GLY A 399 -20.70 -16.06 14.47
C GLY A 399 -21.89 -15.19 14.04
N GLY A 400 -22.14 -14.09 14.75
CA GLY A 400 -23.18 -13.12 14.39
C GLY A 400 -22.78 -12.27 13.19
N ASP A 401 -23.79 -11.81 12.44
CA ASP A 401 -23.59 -10.89 11.32
C ASP A 401 -23.36 -9.46 11.84
N HIS A 402 -22.09 -9.17 12.13
CA HIS A 402 -21.63 -7.86 12.57
C HIS A 402 -21.85 -6.73 11.55
N THR A 403 -22.16 -7.05 10.28
CA THR A 403 -22.46 -6.02 9.26
C THR A 403 -23.82 -5.37 9.47
N LYS A 404 -24.74 -6.04 10.19
CA LYS A 404 -26.04 -5.50 10.59
C LYS A 404 -25.96 -4.47 11.72
N ILE A 405 -24.86 -4.45 12.46
CA ILE A 405 -24.66 -3.47 13.54
C ILE A 405 -24.35 -2.11 12.93
N ARG A 406 -25.29 -1.18 13.08
CA ARG A 406 -25.11 0.24 12.72
C ARG A 406 -24.18 0.90 13.74
N LYS A 407 -22.86 0.76 13.53
CA LYS A 407 -21.81 1.26 14.44
C LYS A 407 -22.00 2.71 14.87
N GLU A 408 -22.35 3.58 13.92
CA GLU A 408 -22.53 5.00 14.17
C GLU A 408 -23.75 5.28 15.08
N SER A 409 -24.85 4.54 14.89
CA SER A 409 -26.03 4.61 15.75
C SER A 409 -25.72 4.11 17.17
N LEU A 410 -25.02 2.98 17.28
CA LEU A 410 -24.61 2.43 18.58
C LEU A 410 -23.69 3.41 19.32
N ARG A 411 -22.72 4.02 18.64
CA ARG A 411 -21.83 5.02 19.24
C ARG A 411 -22.61 6.25 19.74
N LEU A 412 -23.55 6.76 18.94
CA LEU A 412 -24.38 7.90 19.33
C LEU A 412 -25.23 7.60 20.57
N VAL A 413 -25.85 6.41 20.64
CA VAL A 413 -26.63 5.98 21.81
C VAL A 413 -25.75 5.88 23.05
N LEU A 414 -24.59 5.20 22.95
CA LEU A 414 -23.66 5.06 24.05
C LEU A 414 -23.12 6.43 24.53
N PHE A 415 -22.84 7.33 23.59
CA PHE A 415 -22.41 8.69 23.91
C PHE A 415 -23.52 9.46 24.64
N GLY A 416 -24.76 9.40 24.14
CA GLY A 416 -25.92 10.03 24.78
C GLY A 416 -26.15 9.54 26.20
N ILE A 417 -26.08 8.22 26.44
CA ILE A 417 -26.15 7.63 27.78
C ILE A 417 -25.04 8.20 28.67
N GLY A 418 -23.80 8.23 28.19
CA GLY A 418 -22.68 8.78 28.96
C GLY A 418 -22.81 10.27 29.28
N VAL A 419 -23.35 11.07 28.36
CA VAL A 419 -23.65 12.50 28.60
C VAL A 419 -24.73 12.68 29.65
N VAL A 420 -25.82 11.89 29.61
CA VAL A 420 -26.88 11.92 30.62
C VAL A 420 -26.33 11.57 32.01
N LEU A 421 -25.49 10.53 32.10
CA LEU A 421 -24.82 10.16 33.35
C LEU A 421 -23.84 11.23 33.85
N LEU A 422 -23.14 11.92 32.96
CA LEU A 422 -22.29 13.05 33.35
C LEU A 422 -23.12 14.20 33.90
N LEU A 423 -24.23 14.55 33.24
CA LEU A 423 -25.12 15.64 33.63
C LEU A 423 -25.84 15.38 34.95
N SER A 424 -26.11 14.12 35.30
CA SER A 424 -26.67 13.78 36.62
C SER A 424 -25.66 13.92 37.75
N SER A 425 -24.35 13.91 37.44
CA SER A 425 -23.26 14.01 38.42
C SER A 425 -22.62 15.40 38.52
N ALA A 426 -22.77 16.25 37.50
CA ALA A 426 -22.16 17.58 37.47
C ALA A 426 -22.91 18.53 36.51
N PRO A 427 -22.96 19.84 36.80
CA PRO A 427 -23.55 20.84 35.90
C PRO A 427 -22.76 20.95 34.58
N LEU A 428 -23.47 21.29 33.50
CA LEU A 428 -22.94 21.38 32.13
C LEU A 428 -21.67 22.26 32.00
N ALA A 429 -21.59 23.34 32.79
CA ALA A 429 -20.42 24.21 32.83
C ALA A 429 -19.11 23.47 33.20
N GLY A 430 -19.21 22.38 33.99
CA GLY A 430 -18.08 21.54 34.39
C GLY A 430 -17.73 20.40 33.43
N LEU A 431 -18.34 20.34 32.23
CA LEU A 431 -18.20 19.22 31.28
C LEU A 431 -17.32 19.52 30.05
N GLY A 432 -16.89 20.76 29.83
CA GLY A 432 -16.09 21.14 28.64
C GLY A 432 -16.76 22.17 27.72
N GLY A 433 -17.87 22.77 28.14
CA GLY A 433 -18.55 23.86 27.44
C GLY A 433 -19.49 23.40 26.33
N GLY A 434 -20.49 24.24 26.01
CA GLY A 434 -21.49 23.94 24.97
C GLY A 434 -20.90 23.78 23.57
N PHE A 435 -19.75 24.43 23.29
CA PHE A 435 -19.03 24.32 22.03
C PHE A 435 -18.60 22.88 21.75
N GLN A 436 -17.87 22.25 22.67
CA GLN A 436 -17.36 20.89 22.48
C GLN A 436 -18.50 19.88 22.33
N LEU A 437 -19.53 19.97 23.17
CA LEU A 437 -20.72 19.10 23.07
C LEU A 437 -21.41 19.26 21.71
N GLY A 438 -21.57 20.51 21.24
CA GLY A 438 -22.13 20.81 19.92
C GLY A 438 -21.33 20.19 18.79
N MET A 439 -20.00 20.34 18.81
CA MET A 439 -19.11 19.78 17.78
C MET A 439 -19.10 18.26 17.76
N ILE A 440 -19.05 17.60 18.93
CA ILE A 440 -19.14 16.14 19.03
C ILE A 440 -20.48 15.63 18.51
N THR A 441 -21.57 16.29 18.90
CA THR A 441 -22.93 15.91 18.46
C THR A 441 -23.09 16.09 16.96
N ALA A 442 -22.65 17.23 16.41
CA ALA A 442 -22.66 17.49 14.98
C ALA A 442 -21.87 16.43 14.20
N TRP A 443 -20.66 16.09 14.68
CA TRP A 443 -19.86 15.01 14.08
C TRP A 443 -20.59 13.67 14.11
N LEU A 444 -21.16 13.25 15.25
CA LEU A 444 -21.93 12.00 15.36
C LEU A 444 -23.13 11.96 14.40
N LEU A 445 -23.86 13.07 14.26
CA LEU A 445 -25.00 13.18 13.35
C LEU A 445 -24.57 13.10 11.88
N LEU A 446 -23.49 13.79 11.50
CA LEU A 446 -22.91 13.70 10.16
C LEU A 446 -22.47 12.26 9.84
N ARG A 447 -21.89 11.55 10.82
CA ARG A 447 -21.51 10.14 10.69
C ARG A 447 -22.72 9.22 10.49
N LEU A 448 -23.84 9.49 11.18
CA LEU A 448 -25.08 8.73 11.01
C LEU A 448 -25.61 8.82 9.57
N GLY A 449 -25.49 10.00 8.94
CA GLY A 449 -25.90 10.25 7.54
C GLY A 449 -25.05 9.55 6.48
N LYS A 450 -23.89 8.99 6.84
CA LYS A 450 -22.99 8.31 5.90
C LYS A 450 -23.58 7.02 5.32
N ALA A 451 -24.25 6.22 6.14
CA ALA A 451 -24.74 4.90 5.72
C ALA A 451 -25.73 4.97 4.53
N PRO A 452 -26.74 5.88 4.54
CA PRO A 452 -27.61 6.11 3.38
C PRO A 452 -26.85 6.50 2.10
N ILE A 453 -25.86 7.40 2.20
CA ILE A 453 -25.10 7.90 1.04
C ILE A 453 -24.28 6.78 0.39
N LEU A 454 -23.62 5.96 1.20
CA LEU A 454 -22.87 4.81 0.68
C LEU A 454 -23.79 3.75 0.07
N ALA A 455 -24.92 3.46 0.70
CA ALA A 455 -25.92 2.54 0.15
C ALA A 455 -26.47 3.04 -1.20
N ALA A 456 -26.76 4.34 -1.31
CA ALA A 456 -27.19 4.97 -2.57
C ALA A 456 -26.11 4.89 -3.66
N ARG A 457 -24.83 5.13 -3.32
CA ARG A 457 -23.71 4.99 -4.27
C ARG A 457 -23.48 3.54 -4.71
N ALA A 458 -23.64 2.58 -3.80
CA ALA A 458 -23.51 1.15 -4.13
C ALA A 458 -24.58 0.71 -5.12
N ARG A 459 -25.84 1.14 -4.95
CA ARG A 459 -26.94 0.88 -5.89
C ARG A 459 -26.74 1.50 -7.28
N ARG A 460 -25.94 2.57 -7.38
CA ARG A 460 -25.65 3.26 -8.64
C ARG A 460 -24.45 2.70 -9.40
N ARG A 461 -23.72 1.70 -8.87
CA ARG A 461 -22.66 1.03 -9.65
C ARG A 461 -23.30 -0.04 -10.52
N PRO A 462 -23.37 0.15 -11.86
CA PRO A 462 -23.87 -0.90 -12.74
C PRO A 462 -22.98 -2.14 -12.62
N GLU A 463 -23.61 -3.30 -12.44
CA GLU A 463 -22.96 -4.60 -12.23
C GLU A 463 -22.02 -4.99 -13.39
N GLY A 464 -22.10 -4.33 -14.54
CA GLY A 464 -21.26 -4.57 -15.72
C GLY A 464 -19.81 -4.06 -15.67
N SER A 465 -19.41 -3.26 -14.66
CA SER A 465 -18.06 -2.64 -14.64
C SER A 465 -16.96 -3.49 -13.98
N LEU A 466 -17.30 -4.64 -13.38
CA LEU A 466 -16.32 -5.51 -12.71
C LEU A 466 -15.66 -6.55 -13.64
N LEU A 467 -16.15 -6.73 -14.87
CA LEU A 467 -15.57 -7.69 -15.82
C LEU A 467 -14.37 -7.14 -16.61
N VAL A 468 -14.23 -5.81 -16.75
CA VAL A 468 -13.14 -5.22 -17.57
C VAL A 468 -11.86 -5.00 -16.76
N ALA A 469 -11.93 -4.85 -15.43
CA ALA A 469 -10.76 -4.55 -14.60
C ALA A 469 -9.96 -5.78 -14.12
N ARG A 470 -10.41 -7.01 -14.44
CA ARG A 470 -9.67 -8.25 -14.11
C ARG A 470 -8.74 -8.74 -15.22
N GLN A 471 -8.65 -8.06 -16.37
CA GLN A 471 -7.81 -8.48 -17.50
C GLN A 471 -6.57 -7.60 -17.76
N GLY A 472 -6.14 -6.76 -16.80
CA GLY A 472 -5.00 -5.88 -17.04
C GLY A 472 -4.25 -5.43 -15.79
N SER A 473 -3.83 -6.36 -14.93
CA SER A 473 -2.93 -6.04 -13.82
C SER A 473 -2.00 -7.17 -13.43
#